data_AF-A0A7C1AMY6-F1
#
_entry.id   AF-A0A7C1AMY6-F1
#
_cell.length_a   1.000
_cell.length_b   1.000
_cell.length_c   1.000
_cell.angle_alpha   90.00
_cell.angle_beta   90.00
_cell.angle_gamma   90.00
#
_symmetry.space_group_name_H-M   'P 1'
#
loop_
_entity.id
_entity.type
_entity.pdbx_description
1 polymer ?
#
loop_
_entity_poly.entity_id
_entity_poly.type
_entity_poly.pdbx_seq_one_letter_code
_entity_poly.pdbx_strand_id
1 'polypeptide(L)' 'AQALEDVACLVFLEHYFSAFAAKHDDEKLIGILRKTWAKMSETGHRAAMKLPMDAHARSLVEQALAG' A
#
# COMPACT_ATOMS: atom_id res chain seq x y z
N ALA A 1 -14.90 -8.07 -8.59
CA ALA A 1 -15.56 -8.17 -7.28
C ALA A 1 -14.64 -7.51 -6.25
N GLN A 2 -15.15 -6.58 -5.44
CA GLN A 2 -14.34 -5.71 -4.58
C GLN A 2 -13.40 -6.49 -3.63
N ALA A 3 -13.88 -7.60 -3.05
CA ALA A 3 -13.08 -8.42 -2.15
C ALA A 3 -11.80 -8.98 -2.80
N LEU A 4 -11.83 -9.28 -4.11
CA LEU A 4 -10.65 -9.76 -4.82
C LEU A 4 -9.63 -8.65 -5.02
N GLU A 5 -10.08 -7.43 -5.31
CA GLU A 5 -9.21 -6.26 -5.43
C GLU A 5 -8.58 -5.89 -4.09
N ASP A 6 -9.37 -5.93 -3.01
CA ASP A 6 -8.87 -5.73 -1.65
C ASP A 6 -7.79 -6.75 -1.31
N VAL A 7 -8.04 -8.04 -1.53
CA VAL A 7 -7.05 -9.11 -1.29
C VAL A 7 -5.80 -8.91 -2.13
N ALA A 8 -5.92 -8.58 -3.42
CA ALA A 8 -4.77 -8.35 -4.29
C ALA A 8 -3.92 -7.17 -3.80
N CYS A 9 -4.55 -6.08 -3.37
CA CYS A 9 -3.84 -4.90 -2.84
C CYS A 9 -3.17 -5.21 -1.49
N LEU A 10 -3.84 -5.92 -0.59
CA LEU A 10 -3.30 -6.32 0.71
C LEU A 10 -2.09 -7.26 0.55
N VAL A 11 -2.21 -8.27 -0.31
CA VAL A 11 -1.11 -9.20 -0.62
C VAL A 11 0.09 -8.46 -1.22
N PHE A 12 -0.15 -7.49 -2.12
CA PHE A 12 0.92 -6.64 -2.63
C PHE A 12 1.64 -5.87 -1.52
N LEU A 13 0.87 -5.20 -0.65
CA LEU A 13 1.41 -4.40 0.46
C LEU A 13 2.21 -5.24 1.46
N GLU A 14 1.73 -6.45 1.78
CA GLU A 14 2.37 -7.32 2.78
C GLU A 14 3.61 -8.03 2.25
N HIS A 15 3.56 -8.58 1.03
CA HIS A 15 4.59 -9.51 0.56
C HIS A 15 5.52 -8.94 -0.51
N TYR A 16 5.09 -7.93 -1.25
CA TYR A 16 5.83 -7.46 -2.43
C TYR A 16 6.32 -6.02 -2.28
N PHE A 17 5.63 -5.19 -1.51
CA PHE A 17 5.89 -3.76 -1.46
C PHE A 17 7.28 -3.41 -0.94
N SER A 18 7.79 -4.09 0.11
CA SER A 18 9.13 -3.80 0.64
C SER A 18 10.24 -4.05 -0.39
N ALA A 19 10.19 -5.19 -1.09
CA ALA A 19 11.14 -5.51 -2.17
C ALA A 19 10.98 -4.60 -3.39
N PHE A 20 9.78 -4.09 -3.65
CA PHE A 20 9.50 -3.12 -4.69
C PHE A 20 10.04 -1.74 -4.32
N ALA A 21 9.84 -1.30 -3.07
CA ALA A 21 10.33 -0.05 -2.52
C ALA A 21 11.85 0.06 -2.56
N ALA A 22 12.57 -1.05 -2.35
CA ALA A 22 14.03 -1.08 -2.45
C ALA A 22 14.58 -0.79 -3.86
N LYS A 23 13.73 -0.76 -4.91
CA LYS A 23 14.15 -0.62 -6.32
C LYS A 23 13.65 0.66 -6.98
N HIS A 24 12.87 1.47 -6.28
CA HIS A 24 12.18 2.63 -6.83
C HIS A 24 12.31 3.82 -5.88
N ASP A 25 12.20 5.00 -6.46
CA ASP A 25 12.20 6.28 -5.77
C ASP A 25 10.85 6.57 -5.08
N ASP A 26 10.91 7.36 -4.01
CA ASP A 26 9.76 7.67 -3.16
C ASP A 26 8.58 8.28 -3.93
N GLU A 27 8.84 9.14 -4.92
CA GLU A 27 7.79 9.76 -5.75
C GLU A 27 6.96 8.70 -6.50
N LYS A 28 7.64 7.72 -7.10
CA LYS A 28 6.99 6.62 -7.81
C LYS A 28 6.24 5.71 -6.84
N LEU A 29 6.83 5.44 -5.67
CA LEU A 29 6.22 4.61 -4.64
C LEU A 29 4.94 5.23 -4.11
N ILE A 30 4.96 6.53 -3.79
CA ILE A 30 3.78 7.29 -3.37
C ILE A 30 2.69 7.23 -4.44
N GLY A 31 3.04 7.43 -5.71
CA GLY A 31 2.09 7.34 -6.82
C GLY A 31 1.43 5.96 -6.95
N ILE A 32 2.18 4.89 -6.73
CA ILE A 32 1.65 3.52 -6.74
C ILE A 32 0.77 3.27 -5.52
N LEU A 33 1.22 3.66 -4.33
CA LEU A 33 0.44 3.52 -3.10
C LEU A 33 -0.91 4.21 -3.18
N ARG A 34 -0.97 5.44 -3.71
CA ARG A 34 -2.25 6.15 -3.94
C ARG A 34 -3.18 5.37 -4.86
N LYS A 35 -2.67 4.81 -5.96
CA LYS A 35 -3.46 4.00 -6.90
C LYS A 35 -3.92 2.68 -6.28
N THR A 36 -3.06 2.03 -5.49
CA THR A 36 -3.40 0.82 -4.74
C THR A 36 -4.48 1.12 -3.71
N TRP A 37 -4.37 2.25 -3.01
CA TRP A 37 -5.35 2.69 -2.03
C TRP A 37 -6.70 3.00 -2.67
N ALA A 38 -6.73 3.71 -3.80
CA ALA A 38 -7.96 4.05 -4.51
C ALA A 38 -8.75 2.84 -5.04
N LYS A 39 -8.10 1.67 -5.21
CA LYS A 39 -8.75 0.41 -5.63
C LYS A 39 -9.36 -0.36 -4.46
N MET A 40 -8.93 -0.08 -3.23
CA MET A 40 -9.41 -0.78 -2.05
C MET A 40 -10.70 -0.16 -1.51
N SER A 41 -11.53 -1.00 -0.92
CA SER A 41 -12.67 -0.58 -0.11
C SER A 41 -12.20 -0.03 1.25
N GLU A 42 -13.10 0.60 2.00
CA GLU A 42 -12.80 0.99 3.39
C GLU A 42 -12.38 -0.19 4.27
N THR A 43 -12.92 -1.38 4.02
CA THR A 43 -12.51 -2.59 4.75
C THR A 43 -11.08 -2.97 4.38
N GLY A 44 -10.72 -2.85 3.09
CA GLY A 44 -9.35 -3.01 2.61
C GLY A 44 -8.39 -2.01 3.26
N HIS A 45 -8.77 -0.72 3.35
CA HIS A 45 -7.97 0.30 4.03
C HIS A 45 -7.75 -0.02 5.51
N ARG A 46 -8.81 -0.42 6.23
CA ARG A 46 -8.70 -0.83 7.63
C ARG A 46 -7.80 -2.05 7.83
N ALA A 47 -7.79 -3.00 6.88
CA ALA A 47 -6.90 -4.15 6.91
C ALA A 47 -5.45 -3.74 6.60
N ALA A 48 -5.23 -2.89 5.60
CA ALA A 48 -3.90 -2.40 5.21
C ALA A 48 -3.21 -1.66 6.37
N MET A 49 -3.96 -0.88 7.15
CA MET A 49 -3.42 -0.18 8.33
C MET A 49 -2.92 -1.14 9.42
N LYS A 50 -3.42 -2.38 9.46
CA LYS A 50 -3.03 -3.40 10.45
C LYS A 50 -1.90 -4.31 9.96
N LEU A 51 -1.50 -4.21 8.68
CA LEU A 51 -0.44 -5.04 8.14
C LEU A 51 0.89 -4.75 8.85
N PRO A 52 1.70 -5.79 9.13
CA PRO A 52 3.07 -5.59 9.57
C PRO A 52 3.85 -4.96 8.43
N MET A 53 4.39 -3.76 8.68
CA MET A 53 5.20 -3.01 7.71
C MET A 53 6.45 -2.51 8.43
N ASP A 54 7.58 -2.49 7.71
CA ASP A 54 8.77 -1.81 8.18
C ASP A 54 8.54 -0.27 8.24
N ALA A 55 9.42 0.44 8.94
CA ALA A 55 9.28 1.87 9.16
C ALA A 55 9.29 2.69 7.85
N HIS A 56 10.04 2.22 6.86
CA HIS A 56 10.15 2.90 5.56
C HIS A 56 8.84 2.75 4.78
N ALA A 57 8.31 1.53 4.68
CA ALA A 57 7.05 1.25 4.02
C ALA A 57 5.89 1.99 4.69
N ARG A 58 5.86 2.05 6.04
CA ARG A 58 4.85 2.82 6.79
C ARG A 58 4.91 4.31 6.46
N SER A 59 6.12 4.89 6.44
CA SER A 59 6.31 6.30 6.10
C SER A 59 5.80 6.63 4.70
N LEU A 60 6.07 5.77 3.72
CA LEU A 60 5.58 5.95 2.34
C LEU A 60 4.04 5.89 2.26
N VAL A 61 3.41 4.99 3.01
CA VAL A 61 1.94 4.91 3.09
C VAL A 61 1.36 6.17 3.71
N GLU A 62 1.92 6.67 4.81
CA GLU A 62 1.46 7.91 5.44
C GLU A 62 1.62 9.13 4.52
N GLN A 63 2.76 9.24 3.83
CA GLN A 63 2.98 10.29 2.82
C GLN A 63 1.99 10.18 1.66
N ALA A 64 1.66 8.97 1.23
CA ALA A 64 0.68 8.77 0.17
C ALA A 64 -0.73 9.25 0.56
N LEU A 65 -1.11 9.11 1.84
CA LEU A 65 -2.41 9.49 2.38
C LEU A 65 -2.51 10.95 2.84
N ALA A 66 -1.37 11.61 3.10
CA ALA A 66 -1.33 13.01 3.54
C ALA A 66 -1.55 14.03 2.41
N GLY A 67 -1.72 13.58 1.16
CA GLY A 67 -1.91 14.43 -0.02
C GLY A 67 -3.31 14.43 -0.58
#